data_AF-A0A2N9MFJ0-F1
#
_entry.id   AF-A0A2N9MFJ0-F1
#
_cell.length_a   1.000
_cell.length_b   1.000
_cell.length_c   1.000
_cell.angle_alpha   90.00
_cell.angle_beta   90.00
_cell.angle_gamma   90.00
#
_symmetry.space_group_name_H-M   'P 1'
#
loop_
_entity.id
_entity.type
_entity.pdbx_description
1 polymer ?
#
loop_
_entity_poly.entity_id
_entity_poly.type
_entity_poly.pdbx_seq_one_letter_code
_entity_poly.pdbx_strand_id
1 'polypeptide(L)' 'MHLKEYAAELPASVEGYNQAEWVLADYGDLLIHIFSPKSREYYGLERLWRNARSVEIPGE' A
#
# COMPACT_ATOMS: atom_id res chain seq x y z
N MET A 1 8.39 7.70 -1.57
CA MET A 1 9.60 8.51 -1.28
C MET A 1 9.33 9.53 -0.18
N HIS A 2 8.17 10.19 -0.17
CA HIS A 2 7.72 11.13 0.87
C HIS A 2 7.72 10.62 2.33
N LEU A 3 7.34 9.37 2.61
CA LEU A 3 7.33 8.84 3.99
C LEU A 3 8.72 8.86 4.67
N LYS A 4 9.79 8.64 3.90
CA LYS A 4 11.15 8.67 4.46
C LYS A 4 11.59 10.09 4.83
N GLU A 5 11.12 11.09 4.08
CA GLU A 5 11.52 12.49 4.25
C GLU A 5 10.73 13.19 5.36
N TYR A 6 9.46 12.81 5.58
CA TYR A 6 8.60 13.45 6.58
C TYR A 6 8.42 12.65 7.88
N ALA A 7 8.52 11.32 7.85
CA ALA A 7 8.27 10.48 9.03
C ALA A 7 9.50 9.73 9.54
N ALA A 8 10.64 9.76 8.83
CA ALA A 8 11.86 8.99 9.14
C ALA A 8 11.63 7.47 9.32
N GLU A 9 10.47 6.95 8.92
CA GLU A 9 10.11 5.55 9.07
C GLU A 9 10.36 4.78 7.78
N LEU A 10 11.19 3.75 7.90
CA LEU A 10 11.36 2.74 6.87
C LEU A 10 10.32 1.64 7.08
N PRO A 11 9.81 1.02 6.00
CA PRO A 11 8.96 -0.15 6.15
C PRO A 11 9.76 -1.25 6.87
N ALA A 12 9.10 -1.92 7.82
CA ALA A 12 9.62 -3.09 8.52
C ALA A 12 9.90 -4.24 7.54
N SER A 13 9.07 -4.38 6.51
CA SER A 13 9.30 -5.32 5.42
C SER A 13 8.76 -4.80 4.09
N VAL A 14 9.38 -5.24 2.99
CA VAL A 14 8.89 -5.00 1.62
C VAL A 14 8.95 -6.30 0.84
N GLU A 15 7.81 -6.73 0.31
CA GLU A 15 7.66 -7.95 -0.46
C GLU A 15 7.27 -7.65 -1.92
N GLY A 16 7.62 -8.54 -2.85
CA GLY A 16 7.19 -8.46 -4.25
C GLY A 16 7.86 -7.38 -5.11
N TYR A 17 8.76 -6.57 -4.54
CA TYR A 17 9.42 -5.44 -5.23
C TYR A 17 10.07 -5.81 -6.56
N ASN A 18 10.75 -6.95 -6.64
CA ASN A 18 11.47 -7.37 -7.85
C ASN A 18 10.55 -7.70 -9.03
N GLN A 19 9.30 -8.12 -8.76
CA GLN A 19 8.32 -8.46 -9.81
C GLN A 19 7.47 -7.24 -10.18
N ALA A 20 7.30 -6.28 -9.26
CA ALA A 20 6.55 -5.04 -9.44
C ALA A 20 5.07 -5.19 -9.87
N GLU A 21 4.51 -6.40 -9.79
CA GLU A 21 3.10 -6.67 -10.07
C GLU A 21 2.21 -6.42 -8.84
N TRP A 22 2.69 -6.81 -7.67
CA TRP A 22 2.12 -6.49 -6.37
C TRP A 22 3.26 -6.32 -5.38
N VAL A 23 3.41 -5.10 -4.86
CA VAL A 23 4.34 -4.79 -3.77
C VAL A 23 3.55 -4.56 -2.49
N LEU A 24 3.94 -5.25 -1.43
CA LEU A 24 3.44 -5.03 -0.08
C LEU A 24 4.54 -4.34 0.73
N ALA A 25 4.22 -3.19 1.32
CA ALA A 25 5.11 -2.52 2.27
C ALA A 25 4.44 -2.47 3.64
N ASP A 26 5.11 -3.03 4.64
CA ASP A 26 4.63 -3.16 6.00
C ASP A 26 5.30 -2.16 6.93
N TYR A 27 4.48 -1.35 7.62
CA TYR A 27 4.92 -0.37 8.63
C TYR A 27 4.40 -0.74 10.04
N GLY A 28 3.86 -1.94 10.24
CA GLY A 28 3.25 -2.39 11.49
C GLY A 28 1.82 -1.89 11.66
N ASP A 29 1.65 -0.57 11.80
CA ASP A 29 0.33 0.06 11.97
C ASP A 29 -0.35 0.44 10.65
N LEU A 30 0.42 0.41 9.55
CA LEU A 30 -0.03 0.75 8.20
C LEU A 30 0.51 -0.27 7.18
N LEU A 31 -0.39 -0.80 6.35
CA LEU A 31 -0.03 -1.65 5.21
C LEU A 31 -0.31 -0.92 3.90
N ILE A 32 0.71 -0.80 3.06
CA ILE A 32 0.61 -0.18 1.74
C ILE A 32 0.65 -1.27 0.68
N HIS A 33 -0.40 -1.33 -0.14
CA HIS A 33 -0.48 -2.23 -1.29
C HIS A 33 -0.30 -1.42 -2.57
N ILE A 34 0.73 -1.72 -3.35
CA ILE A 34 0.98 -1.13 -4.65
C ILE A 34 0.77 -2.21 -5.69
N PHE A 35 -0.19 -1.99 -6.59
CA PHE A 35 -0.57 -2.96 -7.61
C PHE A 35 -0.28 -2.43 -9.02
N SER A 36 0.12 -3.32 -9.92
CA SER A 36 -0.11 -3.12 -11.35
C SER A 36 -1.63 -3.09 -11.63
N PRO A 37 -2.09 -2.42 -12.70
CA PRO A 37 -3.52 -2.38 -13.03
C PRO A 37 -4.14 -3.78 -13.16
N LYS A 38 -3.42 -4.72 -13.79
CA LYS A 38 -3.86 -6.10 -13.99
C LYS A 38 -3.98 -6.87 -12.68
N SER A 39 -2.98 -6.74 -11.80
CA SER A 39 -2.99 -7.40 -10.50
C SER A 39 -4.10 -6.84 -9.60
N ARG A 40 -4.35 -5.53 -9.64
CA ARG A 40 -5.44 -4.90 -8.88
C ARG A 40 -6.80 -5.46 -9.26
N GLU A 41 -7.07 -5.59 -10.56
CA GLU A 41 -8.32 -6.16 -11.07
C GLU A 41 -8.46 -7.64 -10.69
N TYR A 42 -7.38 -8.42 -10.81
CA TYR A 42 -7.36 -9.84 -10.50
C TYR A 42 -7.65 -10.12 -9.01
N TYR A 43 -6.97 -9.43 -8.11
CA TYR A 43 -7.12 -9.66 -6.66
C TYR A 43 -8.37 -8.97 -6.08
N GLY A 44 -8.72 -7.79 -6.58
CA GLY A 44 -9.95 -7.08 -6.22
C GLY A 44 -10.12 -6.86 -4.71
N LEU A 45 -9.04 -6.50 -3.99
CA LEU A 45 -9.04 -6.36 -2.53
C LEU A 45 -10.05 -5.33 -2.02
N GLU A 46 -10.45 -4.37 -2.85
CA GLU A 46 -11.52 -3.41 -2.55
C GLU A 46 -12.81 -4.10 -2.09
N ARG A 47 -13.08 -5.31 -2.57
CA ARG A 47 -14.26 -6.09 -2.17
C ARG A 47 -14.21 -6.53 -0.71
N LEU A 48 -13.01 -6.79 -0.18
CA LEU A 48 -12.78 -7.16 1.21
C LEU A 48 -12.93 -5.93 2.11
N TRP A 49 -12.38 -4.79 1.68
CA TRP A 49 -12.36 -3.56 2.45
C TRP A 49 -13.59 -2.65 2.24
N ARG A 50 -14.59 -3.09 1.48
CA ARG A 50 -15.75 -2.28 1.10
C ARG A 50 -16.53 -1.65 2.27
N ASN A 51 -16.46 -2.26 3.45
CA ASN A 51 -17.15 -1.80 4.65
C ASN A 51 -16.21 -1.03 5.60
N ALA A 52 -14.93 -0.89 5.25
CA ALA A 52 -13.98 -0.11 6.05
C ALA A 52 -14.25 1.38 5.87
N ARG A 53 -14.02 2.15 6.94
CA ARG A 53 -14.11 3.61 6.87
C ARG A 53 -13.00 4.14 5.95
N SER A 54 -13.38 4.86 4.90
CA SER A 54 -12.43 5.64 4.12
C SER A 54 -11.92 6.81 4.94
N VAL A 55 -10.60 6.95 4.98
CA VAL A 55 -9.91 8.12 5.55
C VAL A 55 -9.49 8.99 4.39
N GLU A 56 -9.97 10.24 4.38
CA GLU A 56 -9.47 11.23 3.42
C GLU A 56 -8.03 11.57 3.78
N ILE A 57 -7.14 11.46 2.81
CA ILE A 57 -5.76 11.91 2.95
C ILE A 57 -5.72 13.35 2.46
N PRO A 58 -5.28 14.31 3.29
CA PRO A 58 -5.11 15.70 2.86
C PRO A 58 -4.25 15.74 1.59
N GLY A 59 -4.71 16.47 0.57
CA GLY A 59 -3.86 16.82 -0.55
C GLY A 59 -2.74 17.74 -0.09
N GLU A 60 -1.57 17.65 -0.73
CA GLU A 60 -0.45 18.59 -0.52
C GLU A 60 -0.87 20.05 -0.76
#